data_AF-A0A0B6YV08-F1
#
_entry.id   AF-A0A0B6YV08-F1
#
_cell.length_a   1.000
_cell.length_b   1.000
_cell.length_c   1.000
_cell.angle_alpha   90.00
_cell.angle_beta   90.00
_cell.angle_gamma   90.00
#
_symmetry.space_group_name_H-M   'P 1'
#
loop_
_entity.id
_entity.type
_entity.pdbx_description
1 polymer ?
#
loop_
_entity_poly.entity_id
_entity_poly.type
_entity_poly.pdbx_seq_one_letter_code
_entity_poly.pdbx_strand_id
1 'polypeptide(L)'
;SFIKRRSEPRASKMATTYENVRFGSYDGEGKLLEVDVPHRMNIAEENDTLTISLYNGNVRKQTISISKETDLARIGNSSLVVTNDNSSVLITFPSIHLMRTFRQRVNRMKDGMKSAF
;
A
#
# COMPACT_ATOMS: atom_id res chain seq x y z
N SER A 1 -13.19 43.35 6.63
CA SER A 1 -12.07 42.48 7.03
C SER A 1 -12.43 41.02 6.77
N PHE A 2 -11.86 40.38 5.75
CA PHE A 2 -12.13 38.98 5.43
C PHE A 2 -10.88 38.14 5.76
N ILE A 3 -10.95 37.37 6.83
CA ILE A 3 -9.89 36.41 7.19
C ILE A 3 -10.09 35.17 6.32
N LYS A 4 -9.31 35.08 5.24
CA LYS A 4 -9.15 33.88 4.43
C LYS A 4 -8.44 32.84 5.29
N ARG A 5 -9.19 31.95 5.95
CA ARG A 5 -8.63 30.77 6.61
C ARG A 5 -7.93 29.93 5.54
N ARG A 6 -6.61 30.07 5.43
CA ARG A 6 -5.77 29.09 4.74
C ARG A 6 -5.93 27.80 5.54
N SER A 7 -6.61 26.82 4.97
CA SER A 7 -6.51 25.43 5.39
C SER A 7 -5.04 25.05 5.32
N GLU A 8 -4.41 24.88 6.48
CA GLU A 8 -3.08 24.32 6.56
C GLU A 8 -3.06 22.97 5.84
N PRO A 9 -2.05 22.66 5.01
CA PRO A 9 -1.89 21.30 4.52
C PRO A 9 -1.70 20.41 5.75
N ARG A 10 -2.65 19.51 6.00
CA ARG A 10 -2.47 18.41 6.98
C ARG A 10 -1.11 17.78 6.66
N ALA A 11 -0.21 17.80 7.64
CA ALA A 11 1.12 17.25 7.48
C ALA A 11 1.00 15.82 6.93
N SER A 12 1.41 15.62 5.68
CA SER A 12 1.50 14.29 5.09
C SER A 12 2.53 13.53 5.94
N LYS A 13 2.05 12.62 6.78
CA LYS A 13 2.89 11.76 7.61
C LYS A 13 3.81 10.99 6.65
N MET A 14 5.13 11.14 6.84
CA MET A 14 6.18 10.80 5.87
C MET A 14 5.83 9.63 4.92
N ALA A 15 5.83 9.92 3.62
CA ALA A 15 5.67 8.89 2.62
C ALA A 15 6.88 7.94 2.66
N THR A 16 6.65 6.63 2.81
CA THR A 16 7.74 5.64 2.75
C THR A 16 7.79 5.04 1.36
N THR A 17 9.01 4.96 0.83
CA THR A 17 9.28 4.49 -0.52
C THR A 17 9.97 3.13 -0.47
N TYR A 18 9.51 2.21 -1.31
CA TYR A 18 10.14 0.93 -1.58
C TYR A 18 10.51 0.87 -3.05
N GLU A 19 11.77 0.59 -3.34
CA GLU A 19 12.27 0.44 -4.71
C GLU A 19 12.23 -1.02 -5.15
N ASN A 20 12.18 -1.24 -6.47
CA ASN A 20 12.24 -2.57 -7.09
C ASN A 20 11.17 -3.56 -6.60
N VAL A 21 9.96 -3.05 -6.32
CA VAL A 21 8.81 -3.88 -5.96
C VAL A 21 8.14 -4.36 -7.23
N ARG A 22 7.86 -5.66 -7.33
CA ARG A 22 7.08 -6.22 -8.43
C ARG A 22 5.61 -6.31 -8.03
N PHE A 23 4.74 -6.10 -9.00
CA PHE A 23 3.32 -6.03 -8.77
C PHE A 23 2.57 -6.94 -9.73
N GLY A 24 1.52 -7.60 -9.24
CA GLY A 24 0.56 -8.27 -10.09
C GLY A 24 -0.88 -8.17 -9.65
N SER A 25 -1.78 -8.04 -10.62
CA SER A 25 -3.22 -8.11 -10.42
C SER A 25 -3.74 -9.51 -10.76
N TYR A 26 -4.77 -9.93 -10.05
CA TYR A 26 -5.53 -11.12 -10.42
C TYR A 26 -6.72 -10.73 -11.30
N ASP A 27 -7.04 -11.56 -12.30
CA ASP A 27 -8.28 -11.44 -13.07
C ASP A 27 -9.49 -12.03 -12.31
N GLY A 28 -10.68 -11.94 -12.93
CA GLY A 28 -11.92 -12.51 -12.37
C GLY A 28 -11.93 -14.04 -12.28
N GLU A 29 -10.96 -14.73 -12.89
CA GLU A 29 -10.76 -16.18 -12.79
C GLU A 29 -9.67 -16.55 -11.77
N GLY A 30 -9.06 -15.56 -11.10
CA GLY A 30 -7.97 -15.77 -10.13
C GLY A 30 -6.60 -16.02 -10.76
N LYS A 31 -6.43 -15.76 -12.07
CA LYS A 31 -5.11 -15.83 -12.74
C LYS A 31 -4.37 -14.50 -12.61
N LEU A 32 -3.06 -14.60 -12.45
CA LEU A 32 -2.18 -13.44 -12.31
C LEU A 32 -1.87 -12.83 -13.68
N LEU A 33 -2.23 -11.57 -13.90
CA LEU A 33 -2.17 -10.90 -15.21
C LEU A 33 -0.83 -10.23 -15.51
N GLU A 34 -0.11 -9.72 -14.50
CA GLU A 34 1.13 -8.97 -14.69
C GLU A 34 2.07 -9.23 -13.50
N VAL A 35 3.38 -9.40 -13.66
CA VAL A 35 4.33 -9.51 -12.52
C VAL A 35 5.68 -8.85 -12.79
N ASP A 36 6.01 -8.51 -14.03
CA ASP A 36 7.42 -8.62 -14.42
C ASP A 36 8.20 -7.32 -14.53
N VAL A 37 7.59 -6.17 -14.22
CA VAL A 37 8.30 -4.88 -14.23
C VAL A 37 8.55 -4.39 -12.80
N PRO A 38 9.78 -3.98 -12.45
CA PRO A 38 10.04 -3.34 -11.16
C PRO A 38 9.37 -1.97 -11.09
N HIS A 39 8.72 -1.72 -9.97
CA HIS A 39 8.03 -0.49 -9.66
C HIS A 39 8.64 0.16 -8.41
N ARG A 40 8.53 1.49 -8.36
CA ARG A 40 8.68 2.25 -7.11
C ARG A 40 7.32 2.31 -6.42
N MET A 41 7.28 1.91 -5.16
CA MET A 41 6.07 1.90 -4.35
C MET A 41 6.16 2.97 -3.26
N ASN A 42 5.26 3.95 -3.30
CA ASN A 42 5.12 4.97 -2.27
C ASN A 42 3.93 4.65 -1.39
N ILE A 43 4.09 4.84 -0.08
CA ILE A 43 3.03 4.64 0.91
C ILE A 43 2.76 5.95 1.61
N ALA A 44 1.52 6.40 1.55
CA ALA A 44 1.00 7.51 2.35
C ALA A 44 -0.01 6.98 3.36
N GLU A 45 -0.06 7.59 4.55
CA GLU A 45 -1.00 7.25 5.61
C GLU A 45 -1.90 8.47 5.85
N GLU A 46 -3.20 8.31 5.65
CA GLU A 46 -4.18 9.37 5.84
C GLU A 46 -5.51 8.78 6.36
N ASN A 47 -6.09 9.39 7.39
CA ASN A 47 -7.41 9.01 7.95
C ASN A 47 -7.59 7.49 8.09
N ASP A 48 -6.63 6.85 8.77
CA ASP A 48 -6.64 5.40 9.05
C ASP A 48 -6.62 4.49 7.81
N THR A 49 -6.20 5.05 6.66
CA THR A 49 -6.00 4.31 5.41
C THR A 49 -4.55 4.44 4.98
N LEU A 50 -3.92 3.33 4.60
CA LEU A 50 -2.65 3.34 3.90
C LEU A 50 -2.90 3.33 2.39
N THR A 51 -2.55 4.41 1.72
CA THR A 51 -2.59 4.51 0.27
C THR A 51 -1.25 4.12 -0.32
N ILE A 52 -1.24 3.04 -1.10
CA ILE A 52 -0.11 2.58 -1.87
C ILE A 52 -0.23 3.13 -3.28
N SER A 53 0.80 3.84 -3.74
CA SER A 53 0.93 4.30 -5.12
C SER A 53 2.12 3.63 -5.79
N LEU A 54 1.87 2.95 -6.90
CA LEU A 54 2.89 2.25 -7.69
C LEU A 54 3.26 3.08 -8.90
N TYR A 55 4.56 3.22 -9.12
CA TYR A 55 5.14 4.01 -10.20
C TYR A 55 6.07 3.15 -11.03
N ASN A 56 5.94 3.26 -12.36
CA ASN A 56 6.92 2.77 -13.31
C ASN A 56 7.60 3.98 -13.94
N GLY A 57 8.84 4.26 -13.54
CA GLY A 57 9.49 5.54 -13.79
C GLY A 57 8.72 6.69 -13.15
N ASN A 58 8.30 7.67 -13.96
CA ASN A 58 7.53 8.84 -13.52
C ASN A 58 6.01 8.67 -13.67
N VAL A 59 5.55 7.52 -14.20
CA VAL A 59 4.13 7.27 -14.46
C VAL A 59 3.54 6.48 -13.29
N ARG A 60 2.49 7.03 -12.66
CA ARG A 60 1.68 6.29 -11.67
C ARG A 60 0.85 5.25 -12.41
N LYS A 61 1.05 3.98 -12.08
CA LYS A 61 0.37 2.84 -12.71
C LYS A 61 -0.88 2.43 -11.95
N GLN A 62 -0.78 2.36 -10.63
CA GLN A 62 -1.87 1.87 -9.80
C GLN A 62 -1.85 2.47 -8.41
N THR A 63 -3.04 2.56 -7.82
CA THR A 63 -3.23 2.95 -6.43
C THR A 63 -4.09 1.92 -5.73
N ILE A 64 -3.65 1.48 -4.55
CA ILE A 64 -4.37 0.53 -3.70
C ILE A 64 -4.54 1.16 -2.32
N SER A 65 -5.76 1.14 -1.81
CA SER A 65 -6.07 1.55 -0.45
C SER A 65 -6.10 0.33 0.46
N ILE A 66 -5.40 0.41 1.58
CA ILE A 66 -5.42 -0.57 2.66
C ILE A 66 -6.09 0.06 3.87
N SER A 67 -7.22 -0.53 4.27
CA SER A 67 -7.98 -0.20 5.47
C SER A 67 -7.91 -1.35 6.49
N LYS A 68 -8.71 -1.27 7.56
CA LYS A 68 -8.83 -2.32 8.59
C LYS A 68 -9.37 -3.63 8.02
N GLU A 69 -10.27 -3.53 7.06
CA GLU A 69 -11.01 -4.62 6.41
C GLU A 69 -10.18 -5.30 5.31
N THR A 70 -9.11 -4.65 4.83
CA THR A 70 -8.24 -5.21 3.80
C THR A 70 -7.52 -6.44 4.31
N ASP A 71 -7.58 -7.57 3.63
CA ASP A 71 -6.85 -8.78 4.01
C ASP A 71 -5.41 -8.79 3.49
N LEU A 72 -4.52 -9.42 4.27
CA LEU A 72 -3.11 -9.59 3.93
C LEU A 72 -2.70 -11.05 4.11
N ALA A 73 -2.28 -11.69 3.02
CA ALA A 73 -1.75 -13.04 3.04
C ALA A 73 -0.29 -13.07 2.57
N ARG A 74 0.58 -13.82 3.24
CA ARG A 74 1.95 -14.01 2.78
C ARG A 74 2.01 -15.15 1.78
N ILE A 75 2.65 -14.90 0.64
CA ILE A 75 2.94 -15.93 -0.37
C ILE A 75 4.46 -16.02 -0.55
N GLY A 76 5.00 -17.22 -0.36
CA GLY A 76 6.43 -17.48 -0.46
C GLY A 76 7.28 -16.63 0.52
N ASN A 77 8.49 -16.29 0.08
CA ASN A 77 9.47 -15.69 0.97
C ASN A 77 9.30 -14.18 1.16
N SER A 78 9.10 -13.43 0.07
CA SER A 78 9.07 -11.97 0.08
C SER A 78 7.85 -11.37 -0.62
N SER A 79 6.76 -12.12 -0.77
CA SER A 79 5.54 -11.63 -1.42
C SER A 79 4.35 -11.60 -0.47
N LEU A 80 3.44 -10.67 -0.73
CA LEU A 80 2.17 -10.50 -0.03
C LEU A 80 1.04 -10.37 -1.04
N VAL A 81 -0.07 -11.02 -0.78
CA VAL A 81 -1.34 -10.70 -1.41
C VAL A 81 -2.08 -9.72 -0.52
N VAL A 82 -2.53 -8.64 -1.13
CA VAL A 82 -3.39 -7.62 -0.53
C VAL A 82 -4.76 -7.74 -1.19
N THR A 83 -5.79 -7.98 -0.41
CA THR A 83 -7.15 -8.15 -0.91
C THR A 83 -8.07 -7.16 -0.22
N ASN A 84 -8.80 -6.38 -1.00
CA ASN A 84 -9.92 -5.55 -0.53
C ASN A 84 -11.17 -5.89 -1.34
N ASP A 85 -12.30 -5.26 -0.99
CA ASP A 85 -13.62 -5.54 -1.60
C ASP A 85 -13.64 -5.42 -3.13
N ASN A 86 -12.70 -4.65 -3.70
CA ASN A 86 -12.66 -4.34 -5.14
C ASN A 86 -11.57 -5.10 -5.89
N SER A 87 -10.54 -5.60 -5.22
CA SER A 87 -9.34 -6.10 -5.90
C SER A 87 -8.49 -7.01 -5.02
N SER A 88 -7.84 -7.98 -5.67
CA SER A 88 -6.73 -8.73 -5.09
C SER A 88 -5.48 -8.47 -5.89
N VAL A 89 -4.38 -8.22 -5.17
CA VAL A 89 -3.10 -7.86 -5.78
C VAL A 89 -1.94 -8.56 -5.09
N LEU A 90 -0.97 -9.04 -5.87
CA LEU A 90 0.29 -9.60 -5.41
C LEU A 90 1.36 -8.51 -5.43
N ILE A 91 2.04 -8.33 -4.29
CA ILE A 91 3.18 -7.43 -4.13
C ILE A 91 4.40 -8.29 -3.77
N THR A 92 5.42 -8.27 -4.61
CA THR A 92 6.67 -8.99 -4.40
C THR A 92 7.79 -8.01 -4.10
N PHE A 93 8.37 -8.13 -2.91
CA PHE A 93 9.45 -7.27 -2.43
C PHE A 93 10.82 -7.87 -2.78
N PRO A 94 11.84 -7.03 -2.99
CA PRO A 94 13.18 -7.50 -3.33
C PRO A 94 13.88 -8.20 -2.14
N SER A 95 13.37 -8.05 -0.92
CA SER A 95 13.83 -8.83 0.23
C SER A 95 12.73 -9.13 1.23
N ILE A 96 12.90 -10.23 1.98
CA ILE A 96 12.02 -10.60 3.09
C ILE A 96 11.97 -9.52 4.18
N HIS A 97 13.08 -8.80 4.39
CA HIS A 97 13.16 -7.72 5.38
C HIS A 97 12.21 -6.58 5.02
N LEU A 98 12.21 -6.14 3.75
CA LEU A 98 11.32 -5.07 3.29
C LEU A 98 9.84 -5.48 3.35
N MET A 99 9.53 -6.72 2.95
CA MET A 99 8.17 -7.27 3.10
C MET A 99 7.72 -7.27 4.57
N ARG A 100 8.59 -7.70 5.49
CA ARG A 100 8.29 -7.71 6.94
C ARG A 100 8.06 -6.31 7.49
N THR A 101 8.91 -5.34 7.14
CA THR A 101 8.75 -3.93 7.54
C THR A 101 7.42 -3.36 7.04
N PHE A 102 7.08 -3.62 5.77
CA PHE A 102 5.79 -3.23 5.21
C PHE A 102 4.61 -3.86 5.97
N ARG A 103 4.65 -5.19 6.17
CA ARG A 103 3.59 -5.91 6.89
C ARG A 103 3.42 -5.40 8.32
N GLN A 104 4.52 -5.17 9.04
CA GLN A 104 4.48 -4.61 10.39
C GLN A 104 3.84 -3.22 10.41
N ARG A 105 4.12 -2.37 9.41
CA ARG A 105 3.47 -1.07 9.29
C ARG A 105 1.97 -1.19 9.08
N VAL A 106 1.52 -2.07 8.18
CA VAL A 106 0.09 -2.30 7.97
C VAL A 106 -0.56 -2.80 9.25
N ASN A 107 0.04 -3.78 9.93
CA ASN A 107 -0.50 -4.31 11.19
C ASN A 107 -0.58 -3.21 12.27
N ARG A 108 0.46 -2.40 12.45
CA ARG A 108 0.44 -1.29 13.41
C ARG A 108 -0.67 -0.28 13.12
N MET A 109 -0.89 0.03 11.84
CA MET A 109 -1.99 0.91 11.44
C MET A 109 -3.35 0.27 11.79
N LYS A 110 -3.56 -1.01 11.44
CA LYS A 110 -4.80 -1.74 11.77
C LYS A 110 -5.04 -1.93 13.27
N ASP A 111 -3.97 -2.14 14.05
CA ASP A 111 -4.05 -2.30 15.50
C ASP A 111 -4.23 -0.94 16.20
N GLY A 112 -3.63 0.12 15.66
CA GLY A 112 -3.90 1.51 16.09
C GLY A 112 -5.38 1.87 15.94
N MET A 113 -6.04 1.38 14.89
CA MET A 113 -7.50 1.50 14.69
C MET A 113 -8.34 0.68 15.68
N LYS A 114 -7.74 -0.21 16.48
CA LYS A 114 -8.44 -0.94 17.56
C LYS A 114 -8.29 -0.25 18.91
N SER A 115 -7.34 0.68 19.07
CA SER A 115 -6.98 1.27 20.36
C SER A 115 -7.75 2.57 20.62
N ALA A 116 -9.04 2.45 20.92
CA ALA A 116 -9.84 3.51 21.54
C ALA A 116 -10.95 2.93 22.41
N PHE A 117 -10.60 1.99 23.32
CA PHE A 117 -11.46 1.54 24.41
C PHE A 117 -10.59 1.20 25.62
#